data_AF-A0A813QF92-F1
#
_entry.id   AF-A0A813QF92-F1
#
_cell.length_a   1.000
_cell.length_b   1.000
_cell.length_c   1.000
_cell.angle_alpha   90.00
_cell.angle_beta   90.00
_cell.angle_gamma   90.00
#
_symmetry.space_group_name_H-M   'P 1'
#
loop_
_entity.id
_entity.type
_entity.pdbx_description
1 polymer ?
#
loop_
_entity_poly.entity_id
_entity_poly.type
_entity_poly.pdbx_seq_one_letter_code
_entity_poly.pdbx_strand_id
1 'polypeptide(L)'
;MVKWKLVTFVFIFLIICTYLSSILKQQLEFLTNNTRQNVRVILVFIHIQKTAGSEFERSVVRRLYFGTEPSCRCPLISRSNRTKRINIKLKCNCLKNNEPWLISRFSVGWWCGVHADWITYHRCLPPKMNFEYGFHERKFIYATLLREPVARFISEYLHTLRGATWLSERLSCQKAQQLRNQSACWKNTNLTDFILCPFNSAINRQTRMLSSSINNCLSPSFTYSNLINIKTAKKNLESMEFFGLTEYLYLSQRLFEQTTYCKLYRTCSFQLYLEQNFLNNQTYDYIGKNLTSSDINHIRQINNDDIELYQFARKLFFKRTCQILGIACQ
;
A
#
# COMPACT_ATOMS: atom_id res chain seq x y z
N MET A 1 37.10 61.98 7.59
CA MET A 1 35.64 61.90 7.30
C MET A 1 35.24 60.87 6.23
N VAL A 2 36.10 60.49 5.27
CA VAL A 2 35.71 59.59 4.15
C VAL A 2 35.54 58.12 4.56
N LYS A 3 36.36 57.60 5.49
CA LYS A 3 36.30 56.18 5.94
C LYS A 3 34.97 55.80 6.64
N TRP A 4 34.40 56.71 7.43
CA TRP A 4 33.14 56.44 8.15
C TRP A 4 31.94 56.35 7.20
N LYS A 5 31.89 57.19 6.15
CA LYS A 5 30.83 57.14 5.14
C LYS A 5 30.82 55.81 4.36
N LEU A 6 32.00 55.25 4.08
CA LEU A 6 32.13 53.97 3.40
C LEU A 6 31.64 52.80 4.27
N VAL A 7 31.99 52.80 5.56
CA VAL A 7 31.53 51.78 6.51
C VAL A 7 30.01 51.82 6.68
N THR A 8 29.43 53.02 6.81
CA THR A 8 27.97 53.19 6.90
C THR A 8 27.27 52.71 5.62
N PHE A 9 27.83 53.00 4.45
CA PHE A 9 27.27 52.55 3.17
C PHE A 9 27.28 51.01 3.03
N VAL A 10 28.39 50.36 3.39
CA VAL A 10 28.50 48.89 3.37
C VAL A 10 27.51 48.25 4.34
N PHE A 11 27.33 48.85 5.53
CA PHE A 11 26.39 48.34 6.53
C PHE A 11 24.93 48.44 6.06
N ILE A 12 24.55 49.58 5.47
CA ILE A 12 23.22 49.79 4.89
C ILE A 12 22.98 48.83 3.72
N PHE A 13 23.98 48.65 2.84
CA PHE A 13 23.90 47.73 1.72
C PHE A 13 23.69 46.27 2.18
N LEU A 14 24.40 45.83 3.21
CA LEU A 14 24.23 44.49 3.78
C LEU A 14 22.84 44.29 4.38
N ILE A 15 22.30 45.29 5.10
CA ILE A 15 20.93 45.24 5.64
C ILE A 15 19.89 45.17 4.51
N ILE A 16 20.06 45.96 3.45
CA ILE A 16 19.16 45.93 2.29
C ILE A 16 19.25 44.56 1.58
N CYS A 17 20.45 44.02 1.39
CA CYS A 17 20.64 42.71 0.78
C CYS A 17 20.02 41.56 1.59
N THR A 18 20.17 41.56 2.92
CA THR A 18 19.56 40.52 3.78
C THR A 18 18.04 40.64 3.79
N TYR A 19 17.52 41.87 3.82
CA TYR A 19 16.08 42.13 3.75
C TYR A 19 15.48 41.70 2.41
N LEU A 20 16.11 42.07 1.29
CA LEU A 20 15.69 41.64 -0.05
C LEU A 20 15.79 40.13 -0.24
N SER A 21 16.84 39.48 0.27
CA SER A 21 16.97 38.02 0.25
C SER A 21 15.87 37.33 1.06
N SER A 22 15.46 37.92 2.18
CA SER A 22 14.35 37.40 2.99
C SER A 22 13.02 37.52 2.24
N ILE A 23 12.75 38.66 1.60
CA ILE A 23 11.54 38.87 0.79
C ILE A 23 11.50 37.89 -0.39
N LEU A 24 12.63 37.73 -1.10
CA LEU A 24 12.72 36.80 -2.22
C LEU A 24 12.46 35.35 -1.77
N LYS A 25 13.00 34.94 -0.63
CA LYS A 25 12.76 33.61 -0.05
C LYS A 25 11.28 33.43 0.33
N GLN A 26 10.66 34.44 0.92
CA GLN A 26 9.25 34.40 1.31
C GLN A 26 8.32 34.39 0.08
N GLN A 27 8.66 35.12 -0.98
CA GLN A 27 7.95 35.07 -2.27
C GLN A 27 8.13 33.72 -2.97
N LEU A 28 9.34 33.14 -2.92
CA LEU A 28 9.60 31.81 -3.48
C LEU A 28 8.83 30.74 -2.70
N GLU A 29 8.79 30.81 -1.37
CA GLU A 29 7.99 29.94 -0.50
C GLU A 29 6.49 30.11 -0.75
N PHE A 30 6.01 31.34 -0.99
CA PHE A 30 4.62 31.61 -1.36
C PHE A 30 4.28 31.03 -2.73
N LEU A 31 5.12 31.26 -3.75
CA LEU A 31 4.91 30.72 -5.11
C LEU A 31 5.00 29.19 -5.13
N THR A 32 5.94 28.60 -4.39
CA THR A 32 6.05 27.13 -4.25
C THR A 32 4.88 26.53 -3.46
N ASN A 33 4.33 27.24 -2.47
CA ASN A 33 3.11 26.82 -1.78
C ASN A 33 1.85 26.96 -2.65
N ASN A 34 1.75 28.03 -3.46
CA ASN A 34 0.61 28.28 -4.35
C ASN A 34 0.59 27.29 -5.54
N THR A 35 1.77 26.94 -6.07
CA THR A 35 1.90 25.86 -7.07
C THR A 35 1.66 24.47 -6.47
N ARG A 36 2.09 24.20 -5.22
CA ARG A 36 1.70 22.99 -4.48
C ARG A 36 0.20 22.88 -4.22
N GLN A 37 -0.53 24.00 -4.11
CA GLN A 37 -1.98 23.99 -3.88
C GLN A 37 -2.79 23.49 -5.09
N ASN A 38 -2.22 23.52 -6.31
CA ASN A 38 -2.92 23.05 -7.51
C ASN A 38 -2.81 21.54 -7.76
N VAL A 39 -1.74 20.89 -7.30
CA VAL A 39 -1.55 19.44 -7.50
C VAL A 39 -2.33 18.65 -6.45
N ARG A 40 -3.34 17.91 -6.88
CA ARG A 40 -4.15 17.06 -5.99
C ARG A 40 -3.42 15.76 -5.70
N VAL A 41 -3.09 15.51 -4.44
CA VAL A 41 -2.38 14.29 -4.02
C VAL A 41 -3.38 13.23 -3.58
N ILE A 42 -3.31 12.05 -4.20
CA ILE A 42 -4.23 10.93 -3.98
C ILE A 42 -3.45 9.70 -3.53
N LEU A 43 -3.80 9.17 -2.36
CA LEU A 43 -3.24 7.93 -1.85
C LEU A 43 -3.97 6.74 -2.48
N VAL A 44 -3.22 5.80 -3.04
CA VAL A 44 -3.73 4.58 -3.68
C VAL A 44 -3.24 3.37 -2.91
N PHE A 45 -4.16 2.60 -2.35
CA PHE A 45 -3.82 1.41 -1.58
C PHE A 45 -3.95 0.13 -2.41
N ILE A 46 -2.83 -0.49 -2.73
CA ILE A 46 -2.76 -1.78 -3.43
C ILE A 46 -2.99 -2.88 -2.40
N HIS A 47 -4.20 -3.43 -2.39
CA HIS A 47 -4.60 -4.51 -1.48
C HIS A 47 -4.14 -5.87 -1.99
N ILE A 48 -2.98 -6.33 -1.55
CA ILE A 48 -2.53 -7.72 -1.79
C ILE A 48 -3.30 -8.67 -0.87
N GLN A 49 -3.76 -9.80 -1.41
CA GLN A 49 -4.55 -10.75 -0.65
C GLN A 49 -3.75 -11.28 0.54
N LYS A 50 -4.43 -11.35 1.69
CA LYS A 50 -3.95 -11.97 2.94
C LYS A 50 -2.78 -11.28 3.64
N THR A 51 -2.56 -10.00 3.36
CA THR A 51 -1.56 -9.15 4.03
C THR A 51 -2.18 -8.20 5.08
N ALA A 52 -3.27 -8.62 5.72
CA ALA A 52 -4.05 -7.80 6.67
C ALA A 52 -4.56 -6.44 6.12
N GLY A 53 -4.56 -6.24 4.79
CA GLY A 53 -5.05 -5.01 4.15
C GLY A 53 -6.46 -4.61 4.58
N SER A 54 -7.34 -5.58 4.84
CA SER A 54 -8.69 -5.27 5.33
C SER A 54 -8.69 -4.57 6.69
N GLU A 55 -7.82 -4.96 7.63
CA GLU A 55 -7.75 -4.32 8.95
C GLU A 55 -7.08 -2.96 8.87
N PHE A 56 -5.99 -2.86 8.12
CA PHE A 56 -5.26 -1.61 7.94
C PHE A 56 -6.09 -0.56 7.22
N GLU A 57 -6.70 -0.87 6.08
CA GLU A 57 -7.55 0.09 5.36
C GLU A 57 -8.76 0.51 6.19
N ARG A 58 -9.39 -0.40 6.97
CA ARG A 58 -10.46 -0.02 7.91
C ARG A 58 -9.96 0.94 8.97
N SER A 59 -8.75 0.74 9.47
CA SER A 59 -8.12 1.67 10.41
C SER A 59 -7.90 3.03 9.76
N VAL A 60 -7.37 3.08 8.53
CA VAL A 60 -7.19 4.34 7.77
C VAL A 60 -8.52 5.08 7.61
N VAL A 61 -9.59 4.42 7.15
CA VAL A 61 -10.85 5.14 6.89
C VAL A 61 -11.64 5.50 8.15
N ARG A 62 -11.45 4.80 9.28
CA ARG A 62 -12.26 5.01 10.50
C ARG A 62 -11.52 5.66 11.66
N ARG A 63 -10.20 5.58 11.68
CA ARG A 63 -9.39 5.94 12.85
C ARG A 63 -8.32 6.98 12.55
N LEU A 64 -8.04 7.29 11.28
CA LEU A 64 -7.11 8.34 10.92
C LEU A 64 -7.80 9.72 11.02
N TYR A 65 -7.11 10.68 11.59
CA TYR A 65 -7.54 12.07 11.71
C TYR A 65 -6.55 12.99 11.01
N PHE A 66 -7.08 14.04 10.38
CA PHE A 66 -6.31 15.16 9.87
C PHE A 66 -6.65 16.38 10.74
N GLY A 67 -5.72 16.84 11.56
CA GLY A 67 -6.05 17.84 12.58
C GLY A 67 -6.95 17.21 13.66
N THR A 68 -8.05 17.91 13.95
CA THR A 68 -9.10 17.47 14.86
C THR A 68 -10.25 16.76 14.14
N GLU A 69 -10.19 16.64 12.81
CA GLU A 69 -11.28 16.08 12.00
C GLU A 69 -10.94 14.66 11.52
N PRO A 70 -11.94 13.76 11.44
CA PRO A 70 -11.72 12.43 10.89
C PRO A 70 -11.39 12.52 9.39
N SER A 71 -10.43 11.73 8.93
CA SER A 71 -9.99 11.76 7.53
C SER A 71 -11.07 11.30 6.54
N CYS A 72 -12.02 10.48 6.99
CA CYS A 72 -13.19 10.08 6.22
C CYS A 72 -14.46 10.07 7.08
N ARG A 73 -15.61 10.22 6.42
CA ARG A 73 -16.93 10.08 7.04
C ARG A 73 -17.49 8.69 6.72
N CYS A 74 -17.59 7.83 7.74
CA CYS A 74 -18.11 6.48 7.58
C CYS A 74 -19.53 6.35 8.13
N PRO A 75 -20.42 5.56 7.48
CA PRO A 75 -21.72 5.23 8.07
C PRO A 75 -21.54 4.44 9.37
N LEU A 76 -22.39 4.72 10.36
CA LEU A 76 -22.39 4.03 11.65
C LEU A 76 -22.79 2.56 11.46
N ILE A 77 -22.08 1.66 12.14
CA ILE A 77 -22.41 0.23 12.18
C ILE A 77 -23.41 0.03 13.31
N SER A 78 -24.72 0.10 13.02
CA SER A 78 -25.74 -0.22 14.02
C SER A 78 -25.72 -1.72 14.37
N ARG A 79 -25.73 -2.03 15.68
CA ARG A 79 -25.77 -3.41 16.22
C ARG A 79 -27.08 -4.15 15.88
N SER A 80 -28.18 -3.45 15.59
CA SER A 80 -29.46 -4.07 15.22
C SER A 80 -29.47 -4.71 13.82
N ASN A 81 -28.49 -4.39 12.98
CA ASN A 81 -28.35 -4.95 11.63
C ASN A 81 -27.55 -6.27 11.59
N ARG A 82 -27.27 -6.92 12.72
CA ARG A 82 -26.59 -8.23 12.74
C ARG A 82 -27.40 -9.35 12.07
N THR A 83 -28.73 -9.28 12.13
CA THR A 83 -29.64 -10.31 11.58
C THR A 83 -29.95 -10.10 10.10
N LYS A 84 -29.86 -8.86 9.61
CA LYS A 84 -29.90 -8.57 8.18
C LYS A 84 -28.47 -8.62 7.63
N ARG A 85 -28.08 -9.75 7.03
CA ARG A 85 -26.95 -9.88 6.07
C ARG A 85 -27.19 -9.02 4.81
N ILE A 86 -27.63 -7.77 4.97
CA ILE A 86 -27.61 -6.80 3.90
C ILE A 86 -26.14 -6.44 3.76
N ASN A 87 -25.59 -6.73 2.58
CA ASN A 87 -24.31 -6.26 2.08
C ASN A 87 -24.31 -4.72 2.03
N ILE A 88 -24.43 -4.03 3.17
CA ILE A 88 -24.14 -2.61 3.28
C ILE A 88 -22.66 -2.53 2.96
N LYS A 89 -22.36 -2.16 1.72
CA LYS A 89 -21.02 -1.86 1.26
C LYS A 89 -20.54 -0.73 2.18
N LEU A 90 -19.75 -1.10 3.20
CA LEU A 90 -19.18 -0.26 4.25
C LEU A 90 -18.15 0.74 3.68
N LYS A 91 -18.49 1.39 2.57
CA LYS A 91 -17.71 2.45 1.95
C LYS A 91 -17.84 3.70 2.81
N CYS A 92 -16.71 4.33 3.07
CA CYS A 92 -16.61 5.60 3.73
C CYS A 92 -16.41 6.71 2.69
N ASN A 93 -16.96 7.87 2.98
CA ASN A 93 -16.77 9.05 2.18
C ASN A 93 -15.43 9.71 2.53
N CYS A 94 -14.43 9.55 1.66
CA CYS A 94 -13.05 10.01 1.86
C CYS A 94 -12.70 11.11 0.84
N LEU A 95 -13.42 12.23 0.87
CA LEU A 95 -13.26 13.31 -0.10
C LEU A 95 -12.47 14.49 0.47
N LYS A 96 -11.70 15.13 -0.39
CA LYS A 96 -11.09 16.44 -0.18
C LYS A 96 -11.22 17.23 -1.49
N ASN A 97 -11.66 18.49 -1.42
CA ASN A 97 -11.95 19.31 -2.60
C ASN A 97 -12.91 18.60 -3.60
N ASN A 98 -13.93 17.92 -3.06
CA ASN A 98 -14.92 17.12 -3.81
C ASN A 98 -14.36 15.92 -4.59
N GLU A 99 -13.12 15.51 -4.34
CA GLU A 99 -12.51 14.31 -4.95
C GLU A 99 -11.98 13.32 -3.90
N PRO A 100 -11.89 12.02 -4.22
CA PRO A 100 -11.27 11.04 -3.34
C PRO A 100 -9.81 11.40 -3.07
N TRP A 101 -9.47 11.58 -1.80
CA TRP A 101 -8.07 11.66 -1.38
C TRP A 101 -7.46 10.26 -1.19
N LEU A 102 -8.32 9.24 -1.02
CA LEU A 102 -7.95 7.83 -0.86
C LEU A 102 -8.68 6.97 -1.89
N ILE A 103 -7.91 6.14 -2.59
CA ILE A 103 -8.38 5.07 -3.46
C ILE A 103 -8.07 3.74 -2.77
N SER A 104 -9.11 3.10 -2.24
CA SER A 104 -9.02 1.89 -1.45
C SER A 104 -10.34 1.10 -1.51
N ARG A 105 -10.34 -0.15 -1.01
CA ARG A 105 -11.56 -0.99 -0.99
C ARG A 105 -12.68 -0.32 -0.19
N PHE A 106 -12.35 0.34 0.92
CA PHE A 106 -13.33 0.94 1.83
C PHE A 106 -13.61 2.41 1.54
N SER A 107 -13.01 3.01 0.51
CA SER A 107 -13.37 4.35 0.02
C SER A 107 -14.20 4.22 -1.26
N VAL A 108 -13.52 4.10 -2.40
CA VAL A 108 -14.15 4.01 -3.73
C VAL A 108 -14.59 2.59 -4.10
N GLY A 109 -14.03 1.57 -3.44
CA GLY A 109 -14.24 0.17 -3.78
C GLY A 109 -13.23 -0.32 -4.81
N TRP A 110 -13.65 -1.26 -5.64
CA TRP A 110 -12.80 -1.94 -6.64
C TRP A 110 -12.89 -1.27 -8.02
N TRP A 111 -12.67 0.05 -8.10
CA TRP A 111 -12.78 0.79 -9.37
C TRP A 111 -11.96 0.21 -10.51
N CYS A 112 -10.77 -0.31 -10.20
CA CYS A 112 -9.86 -0.89 -11.18
C CYS A 112 -9.90 -2.43 -11.23
N GLY A 113 -10.90 -3.04 -10.60
CA GLY A 113 -11.00 -4.49 -10.43
C GLY A 113 -10.67 -4.94 -9.01
N VAL A 114 -11.16 -6.12 -8.66
CA VAL A 114 -10.94 -6.72 -7.33
C VAL A 114 -9.45 -7.07 -7.21
N HIS A 115 -8.79 -6.58 -6.17
CA HIS A 115 -7.35 -6.77 -5.94
C HIS A 115 -6.48 -6.40 -7.16
N ALA A 116 -6.78 -5.27 -7.80
CA ALA A 116 -5.97 -4.74 -8.90
C ALA A 116 -4.49 -4.62 -8.50
N ASP A 117 -3.59 -5.01 -9.41
CA ASP A 117 -2.15 -4.95 -9.22
C ASP A 117 -1.57 -3.55 -9.54
N TRP A 118 -0.25 -3.39 -9.35
CA TRP A 118 0.46 -2.14 -9.58
C TRP A 118 0.17 -1.54 -10.96
N ILE A 119 0.33 -2.31 -12.04
CA ILE A 119 0.10 -1.81 -13.39
C ILE A 119 -1.37 -1.51 -13.65
N THR A 120 -2.28 -2.35 -13.16
CA THR A 120 -3.72 -2.15 -13.37
C THR A 120 -4.15 -0.81 -12.80
N TYR A 121 -3.69 -0.45 -11.59
CA TYR A 121 -3.97 0.87 -11.03
C TYR A 121 -3.35 2.01 -11.83
N HIS A 122 -2.09 1.89 -12.27
CA HIS A 122 -1.42 2.94 -13.07
C HIS A 122 -2.13 3.22 -14.40
N ARG A 123 -2.70 2.18 -15.03
CA ARG A 123 -3.45 2.31 -16.29
C ARG A 123 -4.89 2.81 -16.09
N CYS A 124 -5.55 2.33 -15.04
CA CYS A 124 -6.97 2.57 -14.82
C CYS A 124 -7.25 3.93 -14.17
N LEU A 125 -6.46 4.34 -13.16
CA LEU A 125 -6.83 5.48 -12.32
C LEU A 125 -6.81 6.83 -13.03
N PRO A 126 -5.77 7.21 -13.79
CA PRO A 126 -5.74 8.54 -14.42
C PRO A 126 -6.97 8.82 -15.30
N PRO A 127 -7.34 7.98 -16.29
CA PRO A 127 -8.53 8.23 -17.10
C PRO A 127 -9.82 8.12 -16.28
N LYS A 128 -9.90 7.18 -15.31
CA LYS A 128 -11.08 7.03 -14.46
C LYS A 128 -11.34 8.27 -13.60
N MET A 129 -10.29 8.84 -13.00
CA MET A 129 -10.39 10.07 -12.21
C MET A 129 -10.76 11.28 -13.07
N ASN A 130 -10.19 11.39 -14.27
CA ASN A 130 -10.55 12.46 -15.20
C ASN A 130 -12.00 12.38 -15.66
N PHE A 131 -12.51 11.17 -15.89
CA PHE A 131 -13.90 10.94 -16.27
C PHE A 131 -14.88 11.34 -15.14
N GLU A 132 -14.60 10.94 -13.89
CA GLU A 132 -15.51 11.17 -12.77
C GLU A 132 -15.44 12.59 -12.19
N TYR A 133 -14.27 13.25 -12.25
CA TYR A 133 -14.03 14.52 -11.56
C TYR A 133 -13.39 15.60 -12.44
N GLY A 134 -13.29 15.39 -13.74
CA GLY A 134 -12.70 16.34 -14.68
C GLY A 134 -11.17 16.33 -14.69
N PHE A 135 -10.60 17.13 -15.60
CA PHE A 135 -9.16 17.21 -15.82
C PHE A 135 -8.50 18.09 -14.75
N HIS A 136 -7.76 17.44 -13.86
CA HIS A 136 -6.95 18.09 -12.83
C HIS A 136 -5.57 17.41 -12.77
N GLU A 137 -4.54 18.19 -12.44
CA GLU A 137 -3.21 17.64 -12.18
C GLU A 137 -3.26 16.84 -10.86
N ARG A 138 -2.99 15.53 -10.97
CA ARG A 138 -3.09 14.59 -9.84
C ARG A 138 -1.78 13.83 -9.67
N LYS A 139 -1.29 13.78 -8.44
CA LYS A 139 -0.17 12.93 -8.03
C LYS A 139 -0.70 11.73 -7.26
N PHE A 140 -0.57 10.55 -7.85
CA PHE A 140 -0.89 9.30 -7.17
C PHE A 140 0.30 8.83 -6.32
N ILE A 141 0.07 8.62 -5.03
CA ILE A 141 1.04 8.03 -4.09
C ILE A 141 0.56 6.62 -3.80
N TYR A 142 1.38 5.62 -4.08
CA TYR A 142 1.02 4.23 -3.90
C TYR A 142 1.48 3.71 -2.53
N ALA A 143 0.65 2.88 -1.93
CA ALA A 143 0.87 2.23 -0.65
C ALA A 143 0.41 0.76 -0.70
N THR A 144 1.01 -0.08 0.13
CA THR A 144 0.61 -1.49 0.27
C THR A 144 0.94 -2.06 1.65
N LEU A 145 0.47 -3.27 1.91
CA LEU A 145 0.95 -4.12 3.00
C LEU A 145 1.52 -5.41 2.45
N LEU A 146 2.64 -5.83 3.04
CA LEU A 146 3.26 -7.12 2.82
C LEU A 146 3.11 -8.02 4.05
N ARG A 147 3.39 -9.31 3.88
CA ARG A 147 3.36 -10.33 4.93
C ARG A 147 4.44 -11.36 4.67
N GLU A 148 4.91 -12.01 5.74
CA GLU A 148 5.80 -13.16 5.63
C GLU A 148 5.20 -14.19 4.64
N PRO A 149 5.93 -14.59 3.59
CA PRO A 149 5.35 -15.33 2.46
C PRO A 149 4.72 -16.67 2.80
N VAL A 150 5.29 -17.45 3.73
CA VAL A 150 4.72 -18.74 4.14
C VAL A 150 3.40 -18.51 4.87
N ALA A 151 3.38 -17.60 5.85
CA ALA A 151 2.18 -17.22 6.58
C ALA A 151 1.10 -16.63 5.65
N ARG A 152 1.50 -15.83 4.66
CA ARG A 152 0.58 -15.28 3.65
C ARG A 152 -0.04 -16.40 2.80
N PHE A 153 0.79 -17.31 2.29
CA PHE A 153 0.36 -18.43 1.45
C PHE A 153 -0.60 -19.36 2.19
N ILE A 154 -0.27 -19.76 3.42
CA ILE A 154 -1.16 -20.58 4.26
C ILE A 154 -2.43 -19.83 4.63
N SER A 155 -2.36 -18.53 4.91
CA SER A 155 -3.57 -17.75 5.17
C SER A 155 -4.48 -17.66 3.95
N GLU A 156 -3.92 -17.74 2.74
CA GLU A 156 -4.68 -17.83 1.49
C GLU A 156 -5.34 -19.19 1.32
N TYR A 157 -4.58 -20.27 1.50
CA TYR A 157 -5.09 -21.64 1.54
C TYR A 157 -6.26 -21.79 2.52
N LEU A 158 -6.08 -21.37 3.78
CA LEU A 158 -7.15 -21.40 4.78
C LEU A 158 -8.34 -20.48 4.43
N HIS A 159 -8.17 -19.53 3.52
CA HIS A 159 -9.29 -18.75 2.98
C HIS A 159 -10.03 -19.52 1.90
N THR A 160 -9.33 -20.23 1.01
CA THR A 160 -9.95 -21.03 -0.07
C THR A 160 -10.81 -22.14 0.50
N LEU A 161 -10.39 -22.77 1.61
CA LEU A 161 -11.23 -23.72 2.36
C LEU A 161 -12.57 -23.14 2.84
N ARG A 162 -12.67 -21.81 2.96
CA ARG A 162 -13.89 -21.09 3.35
C ARG A 162 -14.67 -20.55 2.13
N GLY A 163 -14.38 -21.03 0.92
CA GLY A 163 -15.09 -20.66 -0.31
C GLY A 163 -14.52 -19.44 -1.04
N ALA A 164 -13.33 -18.97 -0.67
CA ALA A 164 -12.64 -17.95 -1.43
C ALA A 164 -12.19 -18.46 -2.81
N THR A 165 -12.54 -17.74 -3.88
CA THR A 165 -12.20 -18.14 -5.26
C THR A 165 -11.32 -17.14 -6.01
N TRP A 166 -11.31 -15.89 -5.59
CA TRP A 166 -10.62 -14.76 -6.26
C TRP A 166 -10.89 -14.66 -7.76
N LEU A 167 -11.96 -15.30 -8.28
CA LEU A 167 -12.23 -15.38 -9.71
C LEU A 167 -12.49 -14.01 -10.34
N SER A 168 -13.00 -13.07 -9.53
CA SER A 168 -13.21 -11.68 -9.91
C SER A 168 -11.94 -10.81 -9.88
N GLU A 169 -10.79 -11.37 -9.49
CA GLU A 169 -9.50 -10.68 -9.61
C GLU A 169 -9.21 -10.41 -11.09
N ARG A 170 -8.85 -9.16 -11.38
CA ARG A 170 -8.48 -8.73 -12.73
C ARG A 170 -6.97 -8.77 -12.82
N LEU A 171 -6.43 -9.80 -13.48
CA LEU A 171 -5.00 -9.86 -13.77
C LEU A 171 -4.68 -8.91 -14.95
N SER A 172 -3.52 -8.25 -14.89
CA SER A 172 -2.99 -7.46 -16.02
C SER A 172 -2.80 -8.28 -17.30
N CYS A 173 -2.73 -9.60 -17.17
CA CYS A 173 -2.44 -10.55 -18.24
C CYS A 173 -3.66 -11.41 -18.59
N GLN A 174 -4.18 -11.29 -19.81
CA GLN A 174 -5.36 -12.05 -20.26
C GLN A 174 -5.11 -13.57 -20.32
N LYS A 175 -3.93 -14.02 -20.79
CA LYS A 175 -3.60 -15.45 -20.86
C LYS A 175 -3.49 -16.07 -19.46
N ALA A 176 -2.89 -15.35 -18.50
CA ALA A 176 -2.87 -15.78 -17.10
C ALA A 176 -4.28 -15.89 -16.51
N GLN A 177 -5.16 -14.93 -16.86
CA GLN A 177 -6.57 -14.97 -16.47
C GLN A 177 -7.27 -16.23 -17.01
N GLN A 178 -7.04 -16.56 -18.28
CA GLN A 178 -7.61 -17.75 -18.93
C GLN A 178 -7.11 -19.05 -18.29
N LEU A 179 -5.79 -19.21 -18.13
CA LEU A 179 -5.19 -20.41 -17.53
C LEU A 179 -5.69 -20.65 -16.10
N ARG A 180 -5.72 -19.59 -15.28
CA ARG A 180 -6.25 -19.67 -13.91
C ARG A 180 -7.72 -20.08 -13.87
N ASN A 181 -8.53 -19.60 -14.82
CA ASN A 181 -9.95 -19.95 -14.90
C ASN A 181 -10.15 -21.40 -15.36
N GLN A 182 -9.24 -21.93 -16.18
CA GLN A 182 -9.27 -23.31 -16.66
C GLN A 182 -8.81 -24.31 -15.58
N SER A 183 -7.85 -23.95 -14.74
CA SER A 183 -7.36 -24.81 -13.66
C SER A 183 -7.99 -24.46 -12.31
N ALA A 184 -9.04 -25.19 -11.92
CA ALA A 184 -9.63 -25.07 -10.58
C ALA A 184 -8.91 -25.89 -9.49
N CYS A 185 -7.69 -26.40 -9.75
CA CYS A 185 -6.95 -27.30 -8.85
C CYS A 185 -6.67 -26.74 -7.45
N TRP A 186 -6.80 -25.42 -7.25
CA TRP A 186 -6.57 -24.74 -5.98
C TRP A 186 -7.85 -24.53 -5.16
N LYS A 187 -9.05 -24.88 -5.68
CA LYS A 187 -10.34 -24.70 -4.98
C LYS A 187 -10.64 -25.89 -4.08
N ASN A 188 -11.02 -25.61 -2.81
CA ASN A 188 -11.50 -26.60 -1.85
C ASN A 188 -10.68 -27.90 -1.81
N THR A 189 -9.37 -27.76 -1.92
CA THR A 189 -8.47 -28.90 -1.99
C THR A 189 -7.62 -29.04 -0.73
N ASN A 190 -6.95 -30.18 -0.55
CA ASN A 190 -5.99 -30.36 0.53
C ASN A 190 -4.74 -29.48 0.30
N LEU A 191 -3.87 -29.36 1.31
CA LEU A 191 -2.70 -28.50 1.22
C LEU A 191 -1.73 -28.96 0.11
N THR A 192 -1.55 -30.26 -0.05
CA THR A 192 -0.66 -30.86 -1.06
C THR A 192 -1.05 -30.45 -2.47
N ASP A 193 -2.33 -30.63 -2.82
CA ASP A 193 -2.87 -30.25 -4.12
C ASP A 193 -2.85 -28.73 -4.32
N PHE A 194 -3.07 -27.96 -3.25
CA PHE A 194 -2.95 -26.50 -3.31
C PHE A 194 -1.51 -26.07 -3.66
N ILE A 195 -0.51 -26.75 -3.10
CA ILE A 195 0.91 -26.49 -3.39
C ILE A 195 1.27 -26.94 -4.81
N LEU A 196 0.85 -28.13 -5.22
CA LEU A 196 1.21 -28.73 -6.52
C LEU A 196 0.46 -28.12 -7.71
N CYS A 197 -0.57 -27.31 -7.48
CA CYS A 197 -1.37 -26.69 -8.53
C CYS A 197 -0.53 -25.71 -9.39
N PRO A 198 -0.25 -26.00 -10.67
CA PRO A 198 0.73 -25.26 -11.47
C PRO A 198 0.40 -23.77 -11.71
N PHE A 199 -0.89 -23.44 -11.70
CA PHE A 199 -1.40 -22.08 -11.93
C PHE A 199 -2.01 -21.47 -10.67
N ASN A 200 -1.57 -21.92 -9.49
CA ASN A 200 -2.02 -21.34 -8.24
C ASN A 200 -1.53 -19.89 -8.11
N SER A 201 -2.46 -18.94 -8.24
CA SER A 201 -2.18 -17.51 -8.09
C SER A 201 -1.70 -17.10 -6.69
N ALA A 202 -1.80 -17.97 -5.69
CA ALA A 202 -1.16 -17.74 -4.40
C ALA A 202 0.38 -17.75 -4.51
N ILE A 203 0.97 -18.46 -5.47
CA ILE A 203 2.42 -18.53 -5.65
C ILE A 203 2.97 -17.17 -6.08
N ASN A 204 4.02 -16.68 -5.39
CA ASN A 204 4.72 -15.41 -5.66
C ASN A 204 3.77 -14.21 -5.85
N ARG A 205 2.66 -14.20 -5.09
CA ARG A 205 1.59 -13.22 -5.26
C ARG A 205 2.09 -11.80 -5.02
N GLN A 206 2.86 -11.55 -3.96
CA GLN A 206 3.29 -10.20 -3.60
C GLN A 206 4.18 -9.61 -4.70
N THR A 207 5.17 -10.39 -5.16
CA THR A 207 6.07 -10.01 -6.24
C THR A 207 5.33 -9.80 -7.54
N ARG A 208 4.40 -10.70 -7.88
CA ARG A 208 3.59 -10.57 -9.10
C ARG A 208 2.75 -9.29 -9.07
N MET A 209 2.07 -8.99 -7.97
CA MET A 209 1.20 -7.82 -7.86
C MET A 209 1.96 -6.50 -7.80
N LEU A 210 3.23 -6.50 -7.40
CA LEU A 210 4.07 -5.29 -7.32
C LEU A 210 4.95 -5.07 -8.54
N SER A 211 5.33 -6.11 -9.26
CA SER A 211 6.17 -5.98 -10.46
C SER A 211 5.37 -5.65 -11.71
N SER A 212 4.22 -6.31 -11.86
CA SER A 212 3.51 -6.63 -13.11
C SER A 212 4.23 -6.20 -14.40
N SER A 213 5.14 -6.99 -14.97
CA SER A 213 5.67 -6.73 -16.32
C SER A 213 4.64 -7.12 -17.39
N ILE A 214 4.31 -6.21 -18.31
CA ILE A 214 3.34 -6.43 -19.42
C ILE A 214 3.83 -7.52 -20.38
N ASN A 215 5.15 -7.64 -20.55
CA ASN A 215 5.76 -8.44 -21.61
C ASN A 215 6.01 -9.90 -21.22
N ASN A 216 5.92 -10.25 -19.92
CA ASN A 216 6.26 -11.58 -19.41
C ASN A 216 5.05 -12.50 -19.16
N CYS A 217 3.93 -12.23 -19.86
CA CYS A 217 2.71 -13.04 -19.84
C CYS A 217 2.85 -14.49 -20.35
N LEU A 218 4.00 -14.87 -20.90
CA LEU A 218 4.11 -15.96 -21.88
C LEU A 218 4.85 -17.23 -21.43
N SER A 219 5.43 -17.30 -20.24
CA SER A 219 6.06 -18.56 -19.81
C SER A 219 5.00 -19.58 -19.35
N PRO A 220 4.86 -20.75 -20.00
CA PRO A 220 3.93 -21.82 -19.59
C PRO A 220 4.21 -22.31 -18.17
N SER A 221 5.43 -22.08 -17.71
CA SER A 221 5.88 -22.20 -16.34
C SER A 221 5.72 -20.87 -15.60
N PHE A 222 4.57 -20.68 -14.94
CA PHE A 222 4.44 -19.79 -13.78
C PHE A 222 5.33 -20.22 -12.58
N THR A 223 6.17 -21.24 -12.80
CA THR A 223 6.95 -22.01 -11.84
C THR A 223 8.43 -21.61 -11.74
N TYR A 224 8.92 -20.61 -12.50
CA TYR A 224 10.31 -20.15 -12.37
C TYR A 224 10.40 -18.69 -11.92
N SER A 225 11.15 -18.50 -10.84
CA SER A 225 11.71 -17.22 -10.38
C SER A 225 12.10 -16.38 -11.58
N ASN A 226 11.43 -15.25 -11.76
CA ASN A 226 11.75 -14.35 -12.86
C ASN A 226 12.50 -13.16 -12.28
N LEU A 227 13.83 -13.16 -12.45
CA LEU A 227 14.72 -12.11 -11.95
C LEU A 227 14.25 -10.69 -12.34
N ILE A 228 13.56 -10.54 -13.47
CA ILE A 228 12.99 -9.25 -13.91
C ILE A 228 11.82 -8.84 -13.01
N ASN A 229 10.96 -9.78 -12.62
CA ASN A 229 9.80 -9.51 -11.77
C ASN A 229 10.26 -9.08 -10.37
N ILE A 230 11.21 -9.80 -9.76
CA ILE A 230 11.71 -9.44 -8.41
C ILE A 230 12.40 -8.07 -8.41
N LYS A 231 13.25 -7.77 -9.41
CA LYS A 231 13.89 -6.44 -9.55
C LYS A 231 12.85 -5.33 -9.68
N THR A 232 11.83 -5.54 -10.51
CA THR A 232 10.77 -4.55 -10.73
C THR A 232 9.91 -4.36 -9.47
N ALA A 233 9.54 -5.45 -8.79
CA ALA A 233 8.79 -5.37 -7.53
C ALA A 233 9.57 -4.61 -6.45
N LYS A 234 10.88 -4.88 -6.29
CA LYS A 234 11.74 -4.15 -5.34
C LYS A 234 11.80 -2.66 -5.67
N LYS A 235 12.02 -2.30 -6.94
CA LYS A 235 12.04 -0.91 -7.40
C LYS A 235 10.71 -0.18 -7.14
N ASN A 236 9.58 -0.83 -7.44
CA ASN A 236 8.25 -0.26 -7.23
C ASN A 236 7.94 -0.12 -5.73
N LEU A 237 8.31 -1.11 -4.92
CA LEU A 237 8.15 -1.03 -3.46
C LEU A 237 9.02 0.07 -2.85
N GLU A 238 10.25 0.22 -3.34
CA GLU A 238 11.17 1.27 -2.89
C GLU A 238 10.66 2.68 -3.27
N SER A 239 10.02 2.83 -4.43
CA SER A 239 9.43 4.10 -4.86
C SER A 239 8.16 4.47 -4.10
N MET A 240 7.48 3.50 -3.47
CA MET A 240 6.40 3.79 -2.54
C MET A 240 6.96 4.51 -1.33
N GLU A 241 6.37 5.65 -1.00
CA GLU A 241 6.69 6.38 0.23
C GLU A 241 6.37 5.54 1.47
N PHE A 242 5.28 4.77 1.40
CA PHE A 242 4.84 3.91 2.47
C PHE A 242 4.51 2.51 1.97
N PHE A 243 5.02 1.53 2.70
CA PHE A 243 4.43 0.21 2.79
C PHE A 243 4.56 -0.25 4.24
N GLY A 244 3.64 -1.11 4.67
CA GLY A 244 3.70 -1.72 5.98
C GLY A 244 3.93 -3.22 5.91
N LEU A 245 4.23 -3.79 7.06
CA LEU A 245 4.38 -5.23 7.25
C LEU A 245 3.29 -5.71 8.20
N THR A 246 2.66 -6.81 7.82
CA THR A 246 1.60 -7.44 8.62
C THR A 246 2.12 -7.78 10.01
N GLU A 247 3.34 -8.26 10.11
CA GLU A 247 4.05 -8.62 11.34
C GLU A 247 4.43 -7.39 12.18
N TYR A 248 4.09 -6.17 11.77
CA TYR A 248 4.44 -4.95 12.50
C TYR A 248 3.36 -3.87 12.28
N LEU A 249 2.07 -4.20 12.44
CA LEU A 249 0.96 -3.28 12.13
C LEU A 249 1.01 -1.98 12.94
N TYR A 250 1.35 -2.04 14.23
CA TYR A 250 1.54 -0.86 15.06
C TYR A 250 2.61 0.08 14.46
N LEU A 251 3.80 -0.46 14.18
CA LEU A 251 4.89 0.30 13.57
C LEU A 251 4.53 0.77 12.16
N SER A 252 3.76 -0.02 11.41
CA SER A 252 3.28 0.37 10.08
C SER A 252 2.37 1.59 10.16
N GLN A 253 1.50 1.70 11.16
CA GLN A 253 0.70 2.92 11.35
C GLN A 253 1.55 4.11 11.77
N ARG A 254 2.53 3.91 12.66
CA ARG A 254 3.49 4.96 13.04
C ARG A 254 4.29 5.46 11.84
N LEU A 255 4.73 4.55 10.98
CA LEU A 255 5.42 4.90 9.74
C LEU A 255 4.50 5.66 8.78
N PHE A 256 3.23 5.25 8.68
CA PHE A 256 2.23 5.92 7.85
C PHE A 256 1.99 7.39 8.28
N GLU A 257 1.88 7.66 9.58
CA GLU A 257 1.72 9.00 10.15
C GLU A 257 2.87 9.95 9.76
N GLN A 258 4.03 9.40 9.41
CA GLN A 258 5.26 10.14 9.16
C GLN A 258 5.56 10.33 7.67
N THR A 259 4.68 9.84 6.81
CA THR A 259 4.73 10.08 5.36
C THR A 259 4.54 11.57 5.04
N THR A 260 5.15 12.04 3.96
CA THR A 260 4.91 13.38 3.41
C THR A 260 3.44 13.61 3.12
N TYR A 261 2.69 12.58 2.68
CA TYR A 261 1.24 12.68 2.55
C TYR A 261 0.56 13.10 3.86
N CYS A 262 0.85 12.42 4.96
CA CYS A 262 0.33 12.80 6.29
C CYS A 262 0.83 14.18 6.72
N LYS A 263 2.10 14.52 6.45
CA LYS A 263 2.69 15.81 6.77
C LYS A 263 2.13 16.98 5.95
N LEU A 264 1.34 16.73 4.89
CA LEU A 264 0.55 17.80 4.22
C LEU A 264 -0.52 18.38 5.14
N TYR A 265 -0.89 17.67 6.21
CA TYR A 265 -1.90 18.08 7.17
C TYR A 265 -1.23 18.52 8.47
N ARG A 266 -1.79 19.53 9.16
CA ARG A 266 -1.23 20.10 10.42
C ARG A 266 -0.87 19.00 11.42
N THR A 267 -1.77 18.03 11.60
CA THR A 267 -1.50 16.76 12.30
C THR A 267 -2.12 15.62 11.50
N CYS A 268 -1.50 14.44 11.56
CA CYS A 268 -2.00 13.21 10.96
C CYS A 268 -1.76 12.07 11.95
N SER A 269 -2.81 11.53 12.54
CA SER A 269 -2.67 10.51 13.58
C SER A 269 -3.82 9.53 13.62
N PHE A 270 -3.52 8.30 13.97
CA PHE A 270 -4.53 7.31 14.30
C PHE A 270 -5.03 7.52 15.73
N GLN A 271 -6.35 7.58 15.91
CA GLN A 271 -6.98 7.61 17.22
C GLN A 271 -6.70 6.36 18.03
N LEU A 272 -6.63 5.20 17.35
CA LEU A 272 -6.29 3.90 17.96
C LEU A 272 -5.41 3.10 17.01
N TYR A 273 -4.31 2.59 17.55
CA TYR A 273 -3.42 1.71 16.82
C TYR A 273 -3.94 0.27 16.79
N LEU A 274 -3.56 -0.45 15.75
CA LEU A 274 -3.81 -1.87 15.57
C LEU A 274 -2.79 -2.63 16.40
N GLU A 275 -3.31 -3.42 17.33
CA GLU A 275 -2.48 -4.35 18.08
C GLU A 275 -2.12 -5.57 17.24
N GLN A 276 -0.90 -6.06 17.46
CA GLN A 276 -0.36 -7.25 16.83
C GLN A 276 -1.23 -8.49 17.05
N ASN A 277 -1.87 -8.58 18.22
CA ASN A 277 -2.64 -9.73 18.69
C ASN A 277 -3.88 -10.05 17.83
N PHE A 278 -4.27 -9.14 16.93
CA PHE A 278 -5.35 -9.38 15.95
C PHE A 278 -4.91 -10.19 14.71
N LEU A 279 -3.62 -10.53 14.59
CA LEU A 279 -3.09 -11.25 13.44
C LEU A 279 -3.25 -12.76 13.58
N ASN A 280 -4.40 -13.26 13.11
CA ASN A 280 -4.71 -14.68 12.83
C ASN A 280 -3.81 -15.70 13.55
N ASN A 281 -4.01 -15.88 14.87
CA ASN A 281 -3.50 -17.04 15.62
C ASN A 281 -3.74 -18.33 14.82
N GLN A 282 -4.91 -18.44 14.18
CA GLN A 282 -5.26 -19.55 13.29
C GLN A 282 -4.21 -19.89 12.21
N THR A 283 -3.53 -18.90 11.60
CA THR A 283 -2.52 -19.19 10.57
C THR A 283 -1.27 -19.78 11.19
N TYR A 284 -0.74 -19.16 12.24
CA TYR A 284 0.47 -19.63 12.90
C TYR A 284 0.22 -20.93 13.67
N ASP A 285 -0.96 -21.09 14.27
CA ASP A 285 -1.42 -22.33 14.89
C ASP A 285 -1.47 -23.47 13.87
N TYR A 286 -2.03 -23.21 12.67
CA TYR A 286 -2.06 -24.22 11.61
C TYR A 286 -0.64 -24.58 11.14
N ILE A 287 0.24 -23.60 10.96
CA ILE A 287 1.63 -23.86 10.62
C ILE A 287 2.31 -24.72 11.69
N GLY A 288 2.16 -24.39 12.97
CA GLY A 288 2.82 -25.11 14.06
C GLY A 288 2.26 -26.52 14.31
N LYS A 289 0.97 -26.76 14.04
CA LYS A 289 0.31 -28.04 14.32
C LYS A 289 0.21 -28.98 13.11
N ASN A 290 0.15 -28.44 11.90
CA ASN A 290 -0.22 -29.21 10.71
C ASN A 290 0.88 -29.28 9.64
N LEU A 291 1.95 -28.49 9.74
CA LEU A 291 3.02 -28.47 8.74
C LEU A 291 4.33 -29.01 9.32
N THR A 292 5.00 -29.84 8.53
CA THR A 292 6.37 -30.27 8.80
C THR A 292 7.37 -29.22 8.30
N SER A 293 8.64 -29.34 8.72
CA SER A 293 9.73 -28.53 8.16
C SER A 293 9.88 -28.73 6.64
N SER A 294 9.58 -29.92 6.13
CA SER A 294 9.60 -30.21 4.69
C SER A 294 8.54 -29.40 3.95
N ASP A 295 7.30 -29.36 4.48
CA ASP A 295 6.20 -28.59 3.88
C ASP A 295 6.55 -27.09 3.86
N ILE A 296 7.07 -26.57 4.97
CA ILE A 296 7.49 -25.17 5.07
C ILE A 296 8.59 -24.85 4.05
N ASN A 297 9.58 -25.74 3.90
CA ASN A 297 10.66 -25.56 2.93
C ASN A 297 10.13 -25.59 1.49
N HIS A 298 9.20 -26.49 1.19
CA HIS A 298 8.60 -26.56 -0.13
C HIS A 298 7.77 -25.30 -0.45
N ILE A 299 6.99 -24.79 0.50
CA ILE A 299 6.25 -23.53 0.36
C ILE A 299 7.21 -22.35 0.15
N ARG A 300 8.35 -22.32 0.84
CA ARG A 300 9.40 -21.31 0.63
C ARG A 300 9.98 -21.38 -0.79
N GLN A 301 10.26 -22.58 -1.28
CA GLN A 301 10.80 -22.80 -2.63
C GLN A 301 9.87 -22.30 -3.72
N ILE A 302 8.58 -22.66 -3.67
CA ILE A 302 7.63 -22.20 -4.69
C ILE A 302 7.39 -20.69 -4.58
N ASN A 303 7.48 -20.10 -3.37
CA ASN A 303 7.34 -18.66 -3.13
C ASN A 303 8.69 -17.91 -3.04
N ASN A 304 9.73 -18.39 -3.71
CA ASN A 304 11.09 -17.84 -3.56
C ASN A 304 11.18 -16.33 -3.87
N ASP A 305 10.47 -15.85 -4.89
CA ASP A 305 10.48 -14.42 -5.24
C ASP A 305 9.85 -13.59 -4.10
N ASP A 306 8.74 -14.06 -3.52
CA ASP A 306 8.11 -13.41 -2.37
C ASP A 306 9.03 -13.46 -1.14
N ILE A 307 9.80 -14.53 -0.94
CA ILE A 307 10.81 -14.64 0.14
C ILE A 307 11.89 -13.57 -0.04
N GLU A 308 12.45 -13.46 -1.25
CA GLU A 308 13.47 -12.46 -1.55
C GLU A 308 12.92 -11.02 -1.42
N LEU A 309 11.70 -10.78 -1.91
CA LEU A 309 11.03 -9.49 -1.81
C LEU A 309 10.77 -9.12 -0.35
N TYR A 310 10.24 -10.05 0.46
CA TYR A 310 9.92 -9.79 1.86
C TYR A 310 11.17 -9.53 2.69
N GLN A 311 12.28 -10.24 2.43
CA GLN A 311 13.56 -9.95 3.08
C GLN A 311 14.07 -8.54 2.76
N PHE A 312 13.99 -8.12 1.49
CA PHE A 312 14.29 -6.75 1.08
C PHE A 312 13.36 -5.73 1.76
N ALA A 313 12.05 -5.97 1.70
CA ALA A 313 11.03 -5.12 2.29
C ALA A 313 11.24 -4.95 3.78
N ARG A 314 11.58 -6.01 4.51
CA ARG A 314 11.83 -5.96 5.95
C ARG A 314 13.02 -5.08 6.30
N LYS A 315 14.14 -5.22 5.59
CA LYS A 315 15.32 -4.34 5.76
C LYS A 315 14.97 -2.88 5.49
N LEU A 316 14.28 -2.61 4.38
CA LEU A 316 13.87 -1.25 4.01
C LEU A 316 12.85 -0.65 5.01
N PHE A 317 11.89 -1.44 5.47
CA PHE A 317 10.89 -1.04 6.46
C PHE A 317 11.52 -0.61 7.78
N PHE A 318 12.43 -1.42 8.32
CA PHE A 318 13.12 -1.08 9.57
C PHE A 318 14.07 0.11 9.39
N LYS A 319 14.78 0.18 8.26
CA LYS A 319 15.58 1.37 7.93
C LYS A 319 14.74 2.65 7.98
N ARG A 320 13.56 2.66 7.34
CA ARG A 320 12.64 3.81 7.34
C ARG A 320 12.08 4.09 8.73
N THR A 321 11.67 3.05 9.44
CA THR A 321 11.06 3.16 10.78
C THR A 321 12.05 3.72 11.79
N CYS A 322 13.30 3.24 11.80
CA CYS A 322 14.35 3.74 12.69
C CYS A 322 14.72 5.19 12.40
N GLN A 323 14.88 5.57 11.13
CA GLN A 323 15.13 6.97 10.73
C GLN A 323 14.03 7.92 11.22
N ILE A 324 12.79 7.45 11.21
CA ILE A 324 11.62 8.25 11.55
C ILE A 324 11.35 8.28 13.06
N LEU A 325 11.60 7.19 13.77
CA LEU A 325 11.37 7.08 15.21
C LEU A 325 12.58 7.49 16.07
N GLY A 326 13.72 7.80 15.44
CA GLY A 326 14.94 8.21 16.16
C GLY A 326 15.55 7.09 17.01
N ILE A 327 15.32 5.83 16.63
CA ILE A 327 15.84 4.65 17.34
C ILE A 327 17.05 4.11 16.57
N ALA A 328 18.06 3.61 17.27
CA ALA A 328 19.22 2.97 16.65
C ALA A 328 18.79 1.82 15.71
N CYS A 329 19.29 1.82 14.47
CA CYS A 329 19.17 0.68 13.56
C CYS A 329 20.17 -0.40 14.00
N GLN A 330 19.72 -1.62 14.29
CA GLN A 330 20.57 -2.81 14.35
C GLN A 330 20.52 -3.56 13.03
#